data_AF-A0A955MVA5-F1
#
_entry.id   AF-A0A955MVA5-F1
#
_cell.length_a   1.000
_cell.length_b   1.000
_cell.length_c   1.000
_cell.angle_alpha   90.00
_cell.angle_beta   90.00
_cell.angle_gamma   90.00
#
_symmetry.space_group_name_H-M   'P 1'
#
loop_
_entity.id
_entity.type
_entity.pdbx_description
1 polymer ?
#
loop_
_entity_poly.entity_id
_entity_poly.type
_entity_poly.pdbx_seq_one_letter_code
_entity_poly.pdbx_strand_id
1 'polypeptide(L)'
;MTDQSSGQKKMKLHGLLGEFKDIESILKASAAIRDKGFKKWDTYTPFPVHGIEKAMGIKKSLVPKIVFTCGLIGGIGGLGLQWWTNAVNYPWIVSGKPLFSVPANIPIVFETTVLLAAFGAVFGMIFLNKLPQLYSPLFTSKNFSQGATNDKFFVYIEAQDPKFSPDRTRELLESLNAVTVEEIEEEEHAWSPSLSPKMAWSIGSIVFCLILIPPLYIARAQAKDRTTTRVQLIPDMDQQPRVNAQAASTIFVDGRGMRNYVDGTVPRGGAQTNTGYYTGAENEEWVSNPLPVNRALLERGQNRFDIYCAACHGIDGSGNGPIAIRAKRLREPNWVPPLAMTDSTVLERPDGHLFNTITNGIRNMPAYGDQIHVEDRWAIVAYIRALQKSQHATLQDVPADKREQLREEGQK
;
A
#
# COMPACT_ATOMS: atom_id res chain seq x y z
N MET A 1 -41.08 -7.29 -66.55
CA MET A 1 -39.99 -8.28 -66.45
C MET A 1 -38.76 -7.54 -65.96
N THR A 2 -38.67 -7.36 -64.64
CA THR A 2 -37.50 -6.77 -63.98
C THR A 2 -36.55 -7.90 -63.66
N ASP A 3 -35.38 -7.82 -64.29
CA ASP A 3 -34.25 -8.73 -64.14
C ASP A 3 -33.82 -8.83 -62.66
N GLN A 4 -34.08 -9.99 -62.05
CA GLN A 4 -33.48 -10.39 -60.78
C GLN A 4 -32.15 -11.10 -61.07
N SER A 5 -31.14 -10.36 -61.52
CA SER A 5 -29.77 -10.85 -61.45
C SER A 5 -29.28 -10.66 -60.01
N SER A 6 -29.46 -11.71 -59.21
CA SER A 6 -28.82 -11.86 -57.90
C SER A 6 -27.32 -11.65 -58.05
N GLY A 7 -26.79 -10.52 -57.55
CA GLY A 7 -25.37 -10.25 -57.52
C GLY A 7 -24.66 -11.33 -56.69
N GLN A 8 -24.05 -12.31 -57.36
CA GLN A 8 -23.20 -13.30 -56.72
C GLN A 8 -22.06 -12.58 -56.01
N LYS A 9 -22.06 -12.66 -54.68
CA LYS A 9 -20.94 -12.20 -53.86
C LYS A 9 -19.71 -13.02 -54.24
N LYS A 10 -18.67 -12.36 -54.72
CA LYS A 10 -17.43 -13.01 -55.13
C LYS A 10 -16.64 -13.38 -53.88
N MET A 11 -16.59 -14.67 -53.58
CA MET A 11 -15.83 -15.25 -52.47
C MET A 11 -14.38 -15.46 -52.91
N LYS A 12 -13.44 -15.12 -52.03
CA LYS A 12 -12.01 -15.34 -52.25
C LYS A 12 -11.48 -16.27 -51.16
N LEU A 13 -10.75 -17.31 -51.56
CA LEU A 13 -10.08 -18.20 -50.62
C LEU A 13 -9.04 -17.42 -49.80
N HIS A 14 -9.24 -17.35 -48.49
CA HIS A 14 -8.37 -16.68 -47.54
C HIS A 14 -7.33 -17.66 -46.94
N GLY A 15 -7.69 -18.94 -46.80
CA GLY A 15 -6.78 -20.01 -46.37
C GLY A 15 -7.47 -21.34 -46.07
N LEU A 16 -6.71 -22.32 -45.57
CA LEU A 16 -7.22 -23.61 -45.11
C LEU A 16 -7.10 -23.74 -43.59
N LEU A 17 -8.15 -24.25 -42.96
CA LEU A 17 -8.22 -24.50 -41.52
C LEU A 17 -8.31 -26.01 -41.27
N GLY A 18 -7.30 -26.58 -40.60
CA GLY A 18 -7.29 -27.97 -40.17
C GLY A 18 -7.59 -28.11 -38.68
N GLU A 19 -8.56 -28.94 -38.33
CA GLU A 19 -8.90 -29.30 -36.94
C GLU A 19 -8.07 -30.50 -36.45
N PHE A 20 -7.59 -30.45 -35.21
CA PHE A 20 -6.84 -31.52 -34.55
C PHE A 20 -7.47 -31.86 -33.20
N LYS A 21 -7.40 -33.14 -32.84
CA LYS A 21 -8.10 -33.68 -31.66
C LYS A 21 -7.35 -33.44 -30.34
N ASP A 22 -6.03 -33.38 -30.39
CA ASP A 22 -5.19 -33.40 -29.19
C ASP A 22 -3.90 -32.58 -29.34
N ILE A 23 -3.22 -32.39 -28.22
CA ILE A 23 -1.98 -31.62 -28.13
C ILE A 23 -0.85 -32.25 -28.95
N GLU A 24 -0.76 -33.57 -29.00
CA GLU A 24 0.35 -34.27 -29.66
C GLU A 24 0.26 -34.13 -31.18
N SER A 25 -0.94 -34.33 -31.72
CA SER A 25 -1.23 -34.19 -33.16
C SER A 25 -0.95 -32.78 -33.63
N ILE A 26 -1.36 -31.75 -32.88
CA ILE A 26 -1.06 -30.37 -33.29
C ILE A 26 0.42 -30.01 -33.18
N LEU A 27 1.14 -30.48 -32.17
CA LEU A 27 2.59 -30.28 -32.07
C LEU A 27 3.34 -30.91 -33.27
N LYS A 28 2.95 -32.13 -33.65
CA LYS A 28 3.50 -32.83 -34.83
C LYS A 28 3.15 -32.09 -36.13
N ALA A 29 1.91 -31.65 -36.27
CA ALA A 29 1.46 -30.89 -37.44
C ALA A 29 2.21 -29.56 -37.58
N SER A 30 2.30 -28.77 -36.50
CA SER A 30 3.03 -27.51 -36.48
C SER A 30 4.52 -27.70 -36.81
N ALA A 31 5.17 -28.74 -36.28
CA ALA A 31 6.56 -29.06 -36.63
C ALA A 31 6.71 -29.43 -38.12
N ALA A 32 5.82 -30.27 -38.65
CA ALA A 32 5.86 -30.67 -40.05
C ALA A 32 5.62 -29.50 -41.01
N ILE A 33 4.70 -28.59 -40.68
CA ILE A 33 4.39 -27.40 -41.48
C ILE A 33 5.56 -26.42 -41.46
N ARG A 34 6.18 -26.19 -40.28
CA ARG A 34 7.43 -25.43 -40.14
C ARG A 34 8.53 -26.03 -41.03
N ASP A 35 8.74 -27.34 -40.97
CA ASP A 35 9.82 -28.03 -41.69
C ASP A 35 9.60 -28.05 -43.20
N LYS A 36 8.33 -28.06 -43.66
CA LYS A 36 7.96 -27.84 -45.06
C LYS A 36 8.16 -26.38 -45.51
N GLY A 37 8.42 -25.46 -44.58
CA GLY A 37 8.88 -24.11 -44.86
C GLY A 37 7.77 -23.09 -45.11
N PHE A 38 6.54 -23.37 -44.68
CA PHE A 38 5.45 -22.38 -44.65
C PHE A 38 5.81 -21.23 -43.69
N LYS A 39 5.40 -20.02 -44.02
CA LYS A 39 5.74 -18.76 -43.34
C LYS A 39 4.52 -17.97 -42.85
N LYS A 40 3.38 -18.06 -43.53
CA LYS A 40 2.11 -17.40 -43.18
C LYS A 40 1.08 -18.42 -42.73
N TRP A 41 1.23 -18.84 -41.49
CA TRP A 41 0.33 -19.79 -40.86
C TRP A 41 0.38 -19.58 -39.35
N ASP A 42 -0.67 -20.00 -38.66
CA ASP A 42 -0.78 -19.88 -37.20
C ASP A 42 -1.46 -21.12 -36.61
N THR A 43 -1.26 -21.31 -35.31
CA THR A 43 -1.87 -22.40 -34.54
C THR A 43 -2.77 -21.82 -33.46
N TYR A 44 -4.04 -22.21 -33.46
CA TYR A 44 -5.04 -21.77 -32.48
C TYR A 44 -5.34 -22.89 -31.51
N THR A 45 -5.20 -22.59 -30.22
CA THR A 45 -5.37 -23.54 -29.12
C THR A 45 -6.15 -22.86 -28.00
N PRO A 46 -7.06 -23.56 -27.29
CA PRO A 46 -7.90 -22.95 -26.26
C PRO A 46 -7.13 -22.54 -25.00
N PHE A 47 -5.93 -23.10 -24.81
CA PHE A 47 -5.04 -22.80 -23.70
C PHE A 47 -3.57 -22.87 -24.16
N PRO A 48 -2.62 -22.28 -23.41
CA PRO A 48 -1.20 -22.33 -23.75
C PRO A 48 -0.65 -23.76 -23.76
N VAL A 49 -0.22 -24.23 -24.94
CA VAL A 49 0.40 -25.55 -25.11
C VAL A 49 1.92 -25.44 -24.98
N HIS A 50 2.51 -26.12 -24.00
CA HIS A 50 3.97 -26.15 -23.83
C HIS A 50 4.67 -26.78 -25.03
N GLY A 51 5.70 -26.09 -25.55
CA GLY A 51 6.49 -26.56 -26.69
C GLY A 51 5.95 -26.17 -28.07
N ILE A 52 4.76 -25.57 -28.15
CA ILE A 52 4.19 -25.12 -29.44
C ILE A 52 5.08 -24.07 -30.11
N GLU A 53 5.68 -23.17 -29.33
CA GLU A 53 6.63 -22.16 -29.83
C GLU A 53 7.82 -22.79 -30.56
N LYS A 54 8.36 -23.89 -30.01
CA LYS A 54 9.46 -24.64 -30.61
C LYS A 54 8.97 -25.39 -31.85
N ALA A 55 7.79 -26.01 -31.80
CA ALA A 55 7.18 -26.70 -32.93
C ALA A 55 6.94 -25.75 -34.11
N MET A 56 6.40 -24.57 -33.87
CA MET A 56 6.18 -23.53 -34.89
C MET A 56 7.48 -22.81 -35.31
N GLY A 57 8.52 -22.83 -34.48
CA GLY A 57 9.77 -22.13 -34.75
C GLY A 57 9.67 -20.61 -34.55
N ILE A 58 8.86 -20.18 -33.57
CA ILE A 58 8.64 -18.76 -33.26
C ILE A 58 9.91 -18.16 -32.65
N LYS A 59 10.25 -16.94 -33.05
CA LYS A 59 11.37 -16.17 -32.48
C LYS A 59 10.97 -15.57 -31.13
N LYS A 60 11.95 -15.29 -30.27
CA LYS A 60 11.70 -14.59 -29.01
C LYS A 60 10.94 -13.27 -29.23
N SER A 61 9.93 -13.03 -28.41
CA SER A 61 9.11 -11.82 -28.47
C SER A 61 9.94 -10.55 -28.21
N LEU A 62 9.52 -9.43 -28.80
CA LEU A 62 10.08 -8.11 -28.56
C LEU A 62 9.52 -7.45 -27.29
N VAL A 63 8.41 -7.96 -26.73
CA VAL A 63 7.75 -7.40 -25.54
C VAL A 63 8.74 -7.18 -24.39
N PRO A 64 9.63 -8.11 -24.00
CA PRO A 64 10.56 -7.89 -22.90
C PRO A 64 11.49 -6.68 -23.09
N LYS A 65 11.89 -6.41 -24.35
CA LYS A 65 12.74 -5.24 -24.67
C LYS A 65 11.95 -3.94 -24.55
N ILE A 66 10.70 -3.94 -24.99
CA ILE A 66 9.78 -2.80 -24.83
C ILE A 66 9.58 -2.52 -23.34
N VAL A 67 9.24 -3.53 -22.55
CA VAL A 67 9.02 -3.43 -21.09
C VAL A 67 10.25 -2.87 -20.39
N PHE A 68 11.44 -3.41 -20.67
CA PHE A 68 12.69 -2.90 -20.09
C PHE A 68 12.92 -1.43 -20.43
N THR A 69 12.71 -1.04 -21.68
CA THR A 69 12.91 0.34 -22.14
C THR A 69 11.91 1.29 -21.49
N CYS A 70 10.62 0.93 -21.43
CA CYS A 70 9.60 1.73 -20.76
C CYS A 70 9.85 1.85 -19.25
N GLY A 71 10.25 0.76 -18.59
CA GLY A 71 10.63 0.78 -17.18
C GLY A 71 11.83 1.70 -16.92
N LEU A 72 12.88 1.62 -17.75
CA LEU A 72 14.05 2.49 -17.65
C LEU A 72 13.68 3.97 -17.82
N ILE A 73 12.83 4.29 -18.81
CA ILE A 73 12.29 5.64 -19.00
C ILE A 73 11.49 6.08 -17.77
N GLY A 74 10.69 5.20 -17.17
CA GLY A 74 9.90 5.49 -15.97
C GLY A 74 10.76 5.76 -14.74
N GLY A 75 11.83 5.00 -14.56
CA GLY A 75 12.78 5.20 -13.48
C GLY A 75 13.58 6.50 -13.62
N ILE A 76 14.17 6.73 -14.81
CA ILE A 76 14.93 7.96 -15.09
C ILE A 76 14.01 9.18 -15.03
N GLY A 77 12.82 9.10 -15.61
CA GLY A 77 11.83 10.17 -15.62
C GLY A 77 11.31 10.49 -14.21
N GLY A 78 11.00 9.46 -13.41
CA GLY A 78 10.56 9.65 -12.02
C GLY A 78 11.64 10.28 -11.15
N LEU A 79 12.90 9.86 -11.28
CA LEU A 79 14.02 10.45 -10.55
C LEU A 79 14.28 11.88 -11.00
N GLY A 80 14.30 12.12 -12.31
CA GLY A 80 14.53 13.43 -12.92
C GLY A 80 13.45 14.44 -12.54
N LEU A 81 12.19 14.04 -12.53
CA LEU A 81 11.08 14.90 -12.10
C LEU A 81 11.19 15.28 -10.63
N GLN A 82 11.50 14.31 -9.76
CA GLN A 82 11.68 14.58 -8.33
C GLN A 82 12.90 15.46 -8.05
N TRP A 83 14.00 15.26 -8.77
CA TRP A 83 15.17 16.14 -8.69
C TRP A 83 14.82 17.56 -9.14
N TRP A 84 14.19 17.69 -10.30
CA TRP A 84 13.82 18.99 -10.86
C TRP A 84 12.90 19.76 -9.92
N THR A 85 11.87 19.11 -9.39
CA THR A 85 10.88 19.75 -8.53
C THR A 85 11.45 20.16 -7.17
N ASN A 86 12.19 19.27 -6.50
CA ASN A 86 12.70 19.54 -5.15
C ASN A 86 14.01 20.35 -5.12
N ALA A 87 14.90 20.20 -6.10
CA ALA A 87 16.23 20.82 -6.07
C ALA A 87 16.39 22.04 -6.99
N VAL A 88 15.55 22.18 -8.03
CA VAL A 88 15.73 23.24 -9.05
C VAL A 88 14.55 24.21 -9.08
N ASN A 89 13.33 23.72 -9.34
CA ASN A 89 12.17 24.57 -9.60
C ASN A 89 11.64 25.27 -8.35
N TYR A 90 11.41 24.52 -7.27
CA TYR A 90 10.92 25.10 -6.01
C TYR A 90 11.61 24.48 -4.80
N PRO A 91 12.86 24.88 -4.51
CA PRO A 91 13.61 24.35 -3.39
C PRO A 91 12.95 24.70 -2.06
N TRP A 92 12.53 23.69 -1.31
CA TRP A 92 11.87 23.85 -0.02
C TRP A 92 12.45 22.90 1.03
N ILE A 93 12.95 23.46 2.12
CA ILE A 93 13.59 22.69 3.19
C ILE A 93 12.50 22.17 4.14
N VAL A 94 12.09 20.92 3.96
CA VAL A 94 11.17 20.22 4.86
C VAL A 94 11.96 19.53 5.96
N SER A 95 11.72 19.90 7.22
CA SER A 95 12.28 19.20 8.39
C SER A 95 13.82 19.13 8.40
N GLY A 96 14.51 20.08 7.76
CA GLY A 96 15.97 20.13 7.69
C GLY A 96 16.63 19.08 6.78
N LYS A 97 15.84 18.36 5.97
CA LYS A 97 16.36 17.35 5.03
C LYS A 97 17.05 18.01 3.82
N PRO A 98 18.04 17.34 3.19
CA PRO A 98 18.65 17.84 1.97
C PRO A 98 17.59 17.99 0.87
N LEU A 99 17.77 19.00 0.00
CA LEU A 99 16.85 19.31 -1.11
C LEU A 99 16.65 18.15 -2.08
N PHE A 100 17.58 17.20 -2.12
CA PHE A 100 17.41 15.94 -2.84
C PHE A 100 17.87 14.78 -1.97
N SER A 101 16.95 13.84 -1.69
CA SER A 101 17.21 12.66 -0.88
C SER A 101 16.86 11.41 -1.67
N VAL A 102 17.88 10.65 -2.08
CA VAL A 102 17.68 9.40 -2.83
C VAL A 102 16.79 8.43 -2.06
N PRO A 103 17.00 8.14 -0.76
CA PRO A 103 16.16 7.20 -0.02
C PRO A 103 14.67 7.58 0.02
N ALA A 104 14.36 8.88 0.12
CA ALA A 104 12.99 9.36 0.14
C ALA A 104 12.30 9.23 -1.24
N ASN A 105 13.08 9.25 -2.31
CA ASN A 105 12.59 9.26 -3.69
C ASN A 105 12.45 7.85 -4.30
N ILE A 106 13.13 6.84 -3.74
CA ILE A 106 13.09 5.45 -4.24
C ILE A 106 11.66 4.90 -4.36
N PRO A 107 10.75 5.04 -3.39
CA PRO A 107 9.40 4.50 -3.51
C PRO A 107 8.68 5.03 -4.75
N ILE A 108 8.79 6.33 -5.03
CA ILE A 108 8.16 6.95 -6.20
C ILE A 108 8.83 6.47 -7.50
N VAL A 109 10.17 6.39 -7.53
CA VAL A 109 10.90 5.85 -8.70
C VAL A 109 10.51 4.40 -8.97
N PHE A 110 10.32 3.58 -7.93
CA PHE A 110 9.85 2.22 -8.05
C PHE A 110 8.46 2.18 -8.71
N GLU A 111 7.51 2.96 -8.20
CA GLU A 111 6.16 3.01 -8.76
C GLU A 111 6.14 3.50 -10.21
N THR A 112 6.89 4.56 -10.56
CA THR A 112 6.93 5.05 -11.95
C THR A 112 7.61 4.07 -12.90
N THR A 113 8.61 3.32 -12.42
CA THR A 113 9.25 2.24 -13.17
C THR A 113 8.26 1.11 -13.46
N VAL A 114 7.56 0.63 -12.43
CA VAL A 114 6.59 -0.47 -12.55
C VAL A 114 5.41 -0.05 -13.43
N LEU A 115 4.89 1.17 -13.25
CA LEU A 115 3.80 1.71 -14.05
C LEU A 115 4.12 1.76 -15.54
N LEU A 116 5.25 2.36 -15.93
CA LEU A 116 5.61 2.44 -17.35
C LEU A 116 6.02 1.09 -17.92
N ALA A 117 6.66 0.21 -17.13
CA ALA A 117 6.92 -1.16 -17.54
C ALA A 117 5.62 -1.93 -17.83
N ALA A 118 4.61 -1.79 -16.98
CA ALA A 118 3.29 -2.41 -17.15
C ALA A 118 2.56 -1.88 -18.40
N PHE A 119 2.58 -0.56 -18.64
CA PHE A 119 2.06 0.00 -19.90
C PHE A 119 2.83 -0.53 -21.11
N GLY A 120 4.16 -0.59 -21.05
CA GLY A 120 4.98 -1.21 -22.09
C GLY A 120 4.61 -2.67 -22.36
N ALA A 121 4.26 -3.44 -21.31
CA ALA A 121 3.85 -4.83 -21.44
C ALA A 121 2.49 -4.96 -22.13
N VAL A 122 1.48 -4.25 -21.62
CA VAL A 122 0.09 -4.32 -22.13
C VAL A 122 0.02 -3.79 -23.55
N PHE A 123 0.46 -2.56 -23.78
CA PHE A 123 0.39 -1.95 -25.10
C PHE A 123 1.35 -2.62 -26.08
N GLY A 124 2.55 -3.01 -25.63
CA GLY A 124 3.50 -3.75 -26.47
C GLY A 124 2.92 -5.08 -26.95
N MET A 125 2.26 -5.84 -26.07
CA MET A 125 1.58 -7.08 -26.44
C MET A 125 0.42 -6.83 -27.42
N ILE A 126 -0.44 -5.86 -27.13
CA ILE A 126 -1.59 -5.50 -27.98
C ILE A 126 -1.11 -5.12 -29.40
N PHE A 127 -0.14 -4.22 -29.52
CA PHE A 127 0.35 -3.75 -30.83
C PHE A 127 1.09 -4.84 -31.61
N LEU A 128 1.93 -5.65 -30.96
CA LEU A 128 2.67 -6.72 -31.64
C LEU A 128 1.74 -7.84 -32.13
N ASN A 129 0.64 -8.08 -31.41
CA ASN A 129 -0.42 -9.01 -31.83
C ASN A 129 -1.44 -8.38 -32.79
N LYS A 130 -1.23 -7.12 -33.23
CA LYS A 130 -2.14 -6.36 -34.10
C LYS A 130 -3.56 -6.21 -33.53
N LEU A 131 -3.67 -6.16 -32.22
CA LEU A 131 -4.93 -5.91 -31.52
C LEU A 131 -5.16 -4.39 -31.36
N PRO A 132 -6.42 -3.94 -31.30
CA PRO A 132 -7.65 -4.72 -31.48
C PRO A 132 -7.91 -5.08 -32.95
N GLN A 133 -8.00 -6.38 -33.25
CA GLN A 133 -8.45 -6.88 -34.55
C GLN A 133 -9.94 -7.20 -34.45
N LEU A 134 -10.80 -6.24 -34.83
CA LEU A 134 -12.25 -6.34 -34.64
C LEU A 134 -12.94 -7.37 -35.55
N TYR A 135 -12.26 -7.80 -36.62
CA TYR A 135 -12.77 -8.81 -37.56
C TYR A 135 -11.63 -9.75 -37.99
N SER A 136 -11.94 -11.05 -38.03
CA SER A 136 -11.09 -12.09 -38.61
C SER A 136 -11.95 -13.05 -39.45
N PRO A 137 -11.56 -13.38 -40.69
CA PRO A 137 -12.27 -14.33 -41.54
C PRO A 137 -12.45 -15.71 -40.90
N LEU A 138 -11.60 -16.11 -39.95
CA LEU A 138 -11.71 -17.40 -39.25
C LEU A 138 -13.05 -17.58 -38.51
N PHE A 139 -13.67 -16.48 -38.06
CA PHE A 139 -14.96 -16.54 -37.37
C PHE A 139 -16.15 -16.81 -38.31
N THR A 140 -15.95 -16.90 -39.63
CA THR A 140 -17.00 -17.39 -40.55
C THR A 140 -17.20 -18.90 -40.41
N SER A 141 -16.17 -19.65 -40.00
CA SER A 141 -16.30 -21.07 -39.66
C SER A 141 -17.04 -21.24 -38.33
N LYS A 142 -18.16 -21.96 -38.37
CA LYS A 142 -18.89 -22.37 -37.15
C LYS A 142 -18.02 -23.28 -36.27
N ASN A 143 -17.19 -24.10 -36.89
CA ASN A 143 -16.31 -25.02 -36.18
C ASN A 143 -15.23 -24.26 -35.40
N PHE A 144 -14.60 -23.26 -36.02
CA PHE A 144 -13.64 -22.40 -35.36
C PHE A 144 -14.29 -21.54 -34.26
N SER A 145 -15.38 -20.83 -34.58
CA SER A 145 -16.03 -19.90 -33.64
C SER A 145 -16.60 -20.57 -32.39
N GLN A 146 -17.04 -21.83 -32.48
CA GLN A 146 -17.55 -22.58 -31.32
C GLN A 146 -16.49 -23.45 -30.65
N GLY A 147 -15.43 -23.84 -31.36
CA GLY A 147 -14.46 -24.83 -30.90
C GLY A 147 -13.13 -24.28 -30.41
N ALA A 148 -12.62 -23.20 -31.01
CA ALA A 148 -11.22 -22.76 -30.83
C ALA A 148 -10.89 -22.32 -29.40
N THR A 149 -11.90 -21.90 -28.62
CA THR A 149 -11.75 -21.50 -27.22
C THR A 149 -12.25 -22.54 -26.23
N ASN A 150 -12.84 -23.66 -26.69
CA ASN A 150 -13.45 -24.68 -25.85
C ASN A 150 -12.56 -25.92 -25.74
N ASP A 151 -12.53 -26.73 -26.80
CA ASP A 151 -11.95 -28.08 -26.76
C ASP A 151 -11.20 -28.48 -28.04
N LYS A 152 -11.16 -27.61 -29.06
CA LYS A 152 -10.58 -27.94 -30.37
C LYS A 152 -9.29 -27.19 -30.65
N PHE A 153 -8.40 -27.85 -31.38
CA PHE A 153 -7.10 -27.31 -31.78
C PHE A 153 -7.10 -27.11 -33.29
N PHE A 154 -6.54 -25.99 -33.77
CA PHE A 154 -6.57 -25.67 -35.20
C PHE A 154 -5.21 -25.23 -35.72
N VAL A 155 -4.88 -25.65 -36.94
CA VAL A 155 -3.81 -25.03 -37.73
C VAL A 155 -4.44 -24.32 -38.91
N TYR A 156 -4.04 -23.08 -39.11
CA TYR A 156 -4.53 -22.24 -40.20
C TYR A 156 -3.37 -21.83 -41.11
N ILE A 157 -3.49 -22.12 -42.41
CA ILE A 157 -2.49 -21.75 -43.41
C ILE A 157 -3.12 -20.72 -44.36
N GLU A 158 -2.53 -19.53 -44.42
CA GLU A 158 -3.03 -18.45 -45.26
C GLU A 158 -2.77 -18.72 -46.75
N ALA A 159 -3.74 -18.37 -47.59
CA ALA A 159 -3.60 -18.44 -49.04
C ALA A 159 -2.52 -17.51 -49.61
N GLN A 160 -2.05 -16.54 -48.81
CA GLN A 160 -0.98 -15.61 -49.18
C GLN A 160 0.43 -16.19 -48.96
N ASP A 161 0.56 -17.40 -48.41
CA ASP A 161 1.86 -18.04 -48.26
C ASP A 161 2.44 -18.42 -49.63
N PRO A 162 3.74 -18.18 -49.90
CA PRO A 162 4.36 -18.52 -51.19
C PRO A 162 4.29 -20.01 -51.56
N LYS A 163 4.14 -20.91 -50.58
CA LYS A 163 4.03 -22.36 -50.79
C LYS A 163 2.58 -22.86 -50.78
N PHE A 164 1.61 -21.96 -50.62
CA PHE A 164 0.21 -22.35 -50.58
C PHE A 164 -0.28 -22.80 -51.97
N SER A 165 -0.95 -23.94 -51.98
CA SER A 165 -1.76 -24.44 -53.09
C SER A 165 -2.96 -25.16 -52.48
N PRO A 166 -4.21 -24.87 -52.90
CA PRO A 166 -5.41 -25.42 -52.25
C PRO A 166 -5.35 -26.95 -52.11
N ASP A 167 -5.12 -27.65 -53.22
CA ASP A 167 -5.09 -29.13 -53.23
C ASP A 167 -3.93 -29.69 -52.42
N ARG A 168 -2.70 -29.21 -52.65
CA ARG A 168 -1.50 -29.73 -51.96
C ARG A 168 -1.50 -29.43 -50.47
N THR A 169 -2.10 -28.32 -50.07
CA THR A 169 -2.16 -27.89 -48.66
C THR A 169 -3.28 -28.66 -47.94
N ARG A 170 -4.39 -28.96 -48.64
CA ARG A 170 -5.43 -29.87 -48.14
C ARG A 170 -4.87 -31.28 -47.94
N GLU A 171 -4.23 -31.85 -48.95
CA GLU A 171 -3.55 -33.16 -48.86
C GLU A 171 -2.52 -33.18 -47.72
N LEU A 172 -1.78 -32.08 -47.54
CA LEU A 172 -0.85 -31.93 -46.43
C LEU A 172 -1.57 -32.05 -45.08
N LEU A 173 -2.63 -31.28 -44.85
CA LEU A 173 -3.35 -31.27 -43.58
C LEU A 173 -4.01 -32.63 -43.30
N GLU A 174 -4.58 -33.27 -44.33
CA GLU A 174 -5.13 -34.63 -44.24
C GLU A 174 -4.05 -35.65 -43.90
N SER A 175 -2.87 -35.57 -44.52
CA SER A 175 -1.72 -36.45 -44.22
C SER A 175 -1.19 -36.30 -42.79
N LEU A 176 -1.50 -35.17 -42.13
CA LEU A 176 -1.13 -34.89 -40.74
C LEU A 176 -2.23 -35.32 -39.74
N ASN A 177 -3.25 -36.05 -40.20
CA ASN A 177 -4.41 -36.49 -39.42
C ASN A 177 -5.29 -35.34 -38.92
N ALA A 178 -5.49 -34.30 -39.73
CA ALA A 178 -6.54 -33.33 -39.46
C ALA A 178 -7.92 -34.03 -39.48
N VAL A 179 -8.73 -33.77 -38.45
CA VAL A 179 -10.10 -34.33 -38.30
C VAL A 179 -11.02 -33.76 -39.37
N THR A 180 -10.90 -32.45 -39.61
CA THR A 180 -11.63 -31.72 -40.65
C THR A 180 -10.68 -30.72 -41.31
N VAL A 181 -10.85 -30.49 -42.61
CA VAL A 181 -10.13 -29.44 -43.36
C VAL A 181 -11.15 -28.57 -44.08
N GLU A 182 -11.29 -27.34 -43.59
CA GLU A 182 -12.24 -26.34 -44.06
C GLU A 182 -11.55 -25.26 -44.90
N GLU A 183 -12.19 -24.85 -46.00
CA GLU A 183 -11.80 -23.68 -46.77
C GLU A 183 -12.40 -22.43 -46.11
N ILE A 184 -11.54 -21.50 -45.73
CA ILE A 184 -11.96 -20.21 -45.20
C ILE A 184 -12.00 -19.23 -46.35
N GLU A 185 -13.21 -18.85 -46.74
CA GLU A 185 -13.45 -17.86 -47.77
C GLU A 185 -13.84 -16.52 -47.14
N GLU A 186 -13.36 -15.44 -47.76
CA GLU A 186 -13.71 -14.07 -47.41
C GLU A 186 -14.43 -13.41 -48.60
N GLU A 187 -15.50 -12.65 -48.33
CA GLU A 187 -16.13 -11.83 -49.36
C GLU A 187 -15.11 -10.79 -49.86
N GLU A 188 -14.91 -10.64 -51.16
CA GLU A 188 -13.93 -9.70 -51.76
C GLU A 188 -14.19 -8.22 -51.35
N HIS A 189 -15.37 -7.94 -50.79
CA HIS A 189 -15.78 -6.67 -50.19
C HIS A 189 -16.32 -6.81 -48.75
N ALA A 190 -15.78 -7.76 -47.98
CA ALA A 190 -16.08 -7.86 -46.56
C ALA A 190 -15.76 -6.52 -45.88
N TRP A 191 -16.80 -5.85 -45.43
CA TRP A 191 -16.76 -4.61 -44.66
C TRP A 191 -15.73 -4.73 -43.53
N SER A 192 -14.56 -4.08 -43.68
CA SER A 192 -13.69 -3.83 -42.53
C SER A 192 -14.36 -2.73 -41.72
N PRO A 193 -14.67 -2.90 -40.43
CA PRO A 193 -15.07 -1.81 -39.57
C PRO A 193 -13.84 -0.95 -39.23
N SER A 194 -13.03 -0.58 -40.22
CA SER A 194 -12.12 0.53 -40.05
C SER A 194 -13.00 1.77 -40.06
N LEU A 195 -13.06 2.52 -38.96
CA LEU A 195 -13.31 3.94 -39.06
C LEU A 195 -12.52 4.45 -40.27
N SER A 196 -13.16 5.15 -41.21
CA SER A 196 -12.40 5.70 -42.34
C SER A 196 -11.20 6.46 -41.78
N PRO A 197 -10.02 6.42 -42.42
CA PRO A 197 -8.83 7.07 -41.87
C PRO A 197 -9.11 8.52 -41.44
N LYS A 198 -9.98 9.21 -42.19
CA LYS A 198 -10.51 10.54 -41.85
C LYS A 198 -11.32 10.55 -40.55
N MET A 199 -12.26 9.63 -40.37
CA MET A 199 -13.08 9.53 -39.16
C MET A 199 -12.28 9.12 -37.94
N ALA A 200 -11.32 8.19 -38.07
CA ALA A 200 -10.39 7.83 -37.00
C ALA A 200 -9.51 9.02 -36.60
N TRP A 201 -8.99 9.77 -37.57
CA TRP A 201 -8.24 11.00 -37.31
C TRP A 201 -9.12 12.09 -36.68
N SER A 202 -10.36 12.25 -37.12
CA SER A 202 -11.29 13.23 -36.54
C SER A 202 -11.63 12.90 -35.09
N ILE A 203 -12.00 11.64 -34.79
CA ILE A 203 -12.30 11.21 -33.43
C ILE A 203 -11.04 11.27 -32.55
N GLY A 204 -9.91 10.79 -33.06
CA GLY A 204 -8.62 10.89 -32.37
C GLY A 204 -8.22 12.33 -32.07
N SER A 205 -8.44 13.25 -33.02
CA SER A 205 -8.18 14.68 -32.83
C SER A 205 -9.11 15.32 -31.80
N ILE A 206 -10.40 14.96 -31.82
CA ILE A 206 -11.38 15.43 -30.82
C ILE A 206 -10.98 14.94 -29.43
N VAL A 207 -10.68 13.65 -29.29
CA VAL A 207 -10.23 13.05 -28.02
C VAL A 207 -8.93 13.70 -27.55
N PHE A 208 -7.97 13.92 -28.45
CA PHE A 208 -6.72 14.62 -28.13
C PHE A 208 -6.96 16.06 -27.66
N CYS A 209 -7.80 16.83 -28.36
CA CYS A 209 -8.20 18.18 -27.94
C CYS A 209 -8.88 18.18 -26.57
N LEU A 210 -9.78 17.22 -26.31
CA LEU A 210 -10.45 17.07 -25.00
C LEU A 210 -9.44 16.73 -23.89
N ILE A 211 -8.45 15.87 -24.16
CA ILE A 211 -7.38 15.52 -23.22
C ILE A 211 -6.46 16.72 -22.94
N LEU A 212 -6.32 17.66 -23.87
CA LEU A 212 -5.50 18.87 -23.68
C LEU A 212 -6.20 19.96 -22.85
N ILE A 213 -7.52 19.93 -22.71
CA ILE A 213 -8.26 20.96 -21.96
C ILE A 213 -7.81 21.01 -20.48
N PRO A 214 -7.75 19.90 -19.72
CA PRO A 214 -7.28 19.92 -18.33
C PRO A 214 -5.85 20.46 -18.13
N PRO A 215 -4.80 20.00 -18.85
CA PRO A 215 -3.45 20.53 -18.66
C PRO A 215 -3.31 22.00 -19.09
N LEU A 216 -4.00 22.45 -20.15
CA LEU A 216 -4.01 23.87 -20.54
C LEU A 216 -4.70 24.74 -19.47
N TYR A 217 -5.78 24.25 -18.88
CA TYR A 217 -6.46 24.94 -17.78
C TYR A 217 -5.57 25.03 -16.54
N ILE A 218 -4.87 23.94 -16.18
CA ILE A 218 -3.91 23.91 -15.05
C ILE A 218 -2.76 24.89 -15.30
N ALA A 219 -2.16 24.89 -16.50
CA ALA A 219 -1.08 25.83 -16.84
C ALA A 219 -1.51 27.29 -16.71
N ARG A 220 -2.73 27.62 -17.19
CA ARG A 220 -3.32 28.95 -17.02
C ARG A 220 -3.57 29.29 -15.54
N ALA A 221 -4.03 28.34 -14.74
CA ALA A 221 -4.29 28.54 -13.32
C ALA A 221 -3.00 28.75 -12.51
N GLN A 222 -1.89 28.13 -12.91
CA GLN A 222 -0.57 28.28 -12.27
C GLN A 222 0.12 29.61 -12.61
N ALA A 223 -0.20 30.24 -13.74
CA ALA A 223 0.39 31.51 -14.19
C ALA A 223 -0.22 32.77 -13.54
N LYS A 224 -1.19 32.62 -12.62
CA LYS A 224 -1.77 33.76 -11.89
C LYS A 224 -0.83 34.24 -10.77
N ASP A 225 -0.67 35.56 -10.67
CA ASP A 225 0.19 36.23 -9.69
C ASP A 225 -0.16 35.87 -8.23
N ARG A 226 0.88 35.90 -7.37
CA ARG A 226 0.84 35.55 -5.93
C ARG A 226 -0.18 36.34 -5.09
N THR A 227 -0.73 37.42 -5.62
CA THR A 227 -1.72 38.29 -4.97
C THR A 227 -3.16 37.82 -5.18
N THR A 228 -3.38 36.83 -6.05
CA THR A 228 -4.70 36.23 -6.28
C THR A 228 -4.73 34.78 -5.81
N THR A 229 -5.78 34.41 -5.06
CA THR A 229 -5.99 33.03 -4.60
C THR A 229 -5.96 32.09 -5.81
N ARG A 230 -5.05 31.11 -5.79
CA ARG A 230 -4.96 30.08 -6.84
C ARG A 230 -6.28 29.33 -6.89
N VAL A 231 -6.77 29.08 -8.10
CA VAL A 231 -7.96 28.24 -8.30
C VAL A 231 -7.56 26.81 -7.96
N GLN A 232 -8.00 26.31 -6.81
CA GLN A 232 -7.84 24.90 -6.42
C GLN A 232 -9.02 24.10 -6.99
N LEU A 233 -8.74 23.26 -7.99
CA LEU A 233 -9.76 22.38 -8.58
C LEU A 233 -10.20 21.29 -7.59
N ILE A 234 -9.23 20.80 -6.83
CA ILE A 234 -9.41 19.91 -5.68
C ILE A 234 -8.76 20.66 -4.50
N PRO A 235 -9.53 21.11 -3.51
CA PRO A 235 -8.97 21.75 -2.34
C PRO A 235 -8.07 20.75 -1.58
N ASP A 236 -7.01 21.26 -0.99
CA ASP A 236 -6.11 20.45 -0.16
C ASP A 236 -6.85 19.98 1.10
N MET A 237 -6.39 18.91 1.74
CA MET A 237 -7.05 18.27 2.88
C MET A 237 -7.18 19.19 4.12
N ASP A 238 -6.40 20.27 4.16
CA ASP A 238 -6.52 21.33 5.16
C ASP A 238 -7.75 22.23 4.94
N GLN A 239 -8.21 22.36 3.69
CA GLN A 239 -9.37 23.16 3.27
C GLN A 239 -10.60 22.28 3.03
N GLN A 240 -11.19 21.88 4.14
CA GLN A 240 -12.46 21.17 4.16
C GLN A 240 -13.57 22.06 4.75
N PRO A 241 -14.81 21.98 4.23
CA PRO A 241 -15.96 22.62 4.84
C PRO A 241 -16.26 21.95 6.19
N ARG A 242 -15.68 22.47 7.26
CA ARG A 242 -15.87 22.01 8.64
C ARG A 242 -16.29 23.15 9.54
N VAL A 243 -17.06 22.83 10.57
CA VAL A 243 -17.29 23.77 11.67
C VAL A 243 -16.09 23.70 12.60
N ASN A 244 -15.38 24.82 12.76
CA ASN A 244 -14.25 24.90 13.68
C ASN A 244 -14.72 24.77 15.13
N ALA A 245 -13.82 24.33 16.02
CA ALA A 245 -14.10 24.30 17.45
C ALA A 245 -14.57 25.68 17.92
N GLN A 246 -15.65 25.73 18.69
CA GLN A 246 -16.26 26.95 19.23
C GLN A 246 -16.83 27.93 18.17
N ALA A 247 -16.96 27.52 16.90
CA ALA A 247 -17.63 28.33 15.88
C ALA A 247 -19.15 28.09 15.86
N ALA A 248 -19.89 29.10 15.37
CA ALA A 248 -21.32 28.97 15.12
C ALA A 248 -21.59 28.11 13.87
N SER A 249 -22.71 27.39 13.84
CA SER A 249 -23.16 26.58 12.71
C SER A 249 -24.53 27.03 12.25
N THR A 250 -24.73 27.08 10.93
CA THR A 250 -26.03 27.34 10.30
C THR A 250 -26.85 26.06 10.11
N ILE A 251 -26.27 24.89 10.41
CA ILE A 251 -26.90 23.59 10.21
C ILE A 251 -27.90 23.27 11.34
N PHE A 252 -27.62 23.72 12.57
CA PHE A 252 -28.43 23.42 13.75
C PHE A 252 -29.23 24.65 14.20
N VAL A 253 -30.47 24.41 14.64
CA VAL A 253 -31.42 25.47 15.07
C VAL A 253 -30.89 26.32 16.22
N ASP A 254 -30.03 25.75 17.08
CA ASP A 254 -29.42 26.43 18.22
C ASP A 254 -28.13 27.21 17.86
N GLY A 255 -27.73 27.20 16.57
CA GLY A 255 -26.56 27.92 16.09
C GLY A 255 -25.22 27.36 16.54
N ARG A 256 -25.18 26.24 17.29
CA ARG A 256 -23.95 25.71 17.88
C ARG A 256 -23.19 24.83 16.88
N GLY A 257 -21.90 25.07 16.71
CA GLY A 257 -21.02 24.17 15.97
C GLY A 257 -20.72 22.86 16.68
N MET A 258 -20.63 22.91 18.01
CA MET A 258 -20.47 21.72 18.85
C MET A 258 -21.82 21.30 19.41
N ARG A 259 -22.17 20.02 19.27
CA ARG A 259 -23.39 19.46 19.85
C ARG A 259 -23.16 19.14 21.32
N ASN A 260 -24.13 19.46 22.16
CA ASN A 260 -24.18 18.90 23.50
C ASN A 260 -24.38 17.38 23.40
N TYR A 261 -24.00 16.68 24.46
CA TYR A 261 -24.41 15.28 24.63
C TYR A 261 -25.93 15.17 24.54
N VAL A 262 -26.42 14.06 23.98
CA VAL A 262 -27.87 13.79 23.94
C VAL A 262 -28.36 13.63 25.38
N ASP A 263 -29.51 14.20 25.71
CA ASP A 263 -30.09 14.05 27.05
C ASP A 263 -30.26 12.56 27.40
N GLY A 264 -29.82 12.16 28.59
CA GLY A 264 -29.78 10.76 29.01
C GLY A 264 -28.57 9.97 28.53
N THR A 265 -27.59 10.59 27.88
CA THR A 265 -26.30 9.94 27.55
C THR A 265 -25.60 9.49 28.83
N VAL A 266 -25.37 8.18 28.96
CA VAL A 266 -24.61 7.59 30.07
C VAL A 266 -23.15 7.38 29.63
N PRO A 267 -22.15 7.93 30.34
CA PRO A 267 -20.74 7.75 29.98
C PRO A 267 -20.34 6.27 30.09
N ARG A 268 -19.96 5.65 28.97
CA ARG A 268 -19.34 4.31 28.99
C ARG A 268 -17.88 4.45 29.38
N GLY A 269 -17.52 3.85 30.51
CA GLY A 269 -16.24 4.09 31.22
C GLY A 269 -16.44 4.68 32.62
N GLY A 270 -17.69 5.05 32.98
CA GLY A 270 -18.04 5.69 34.23
C GLY A 270 -17.67 7.17 34.23
N ALA A 271 -18.44 7.99 34.94
CA ALA A 271 -17.92 9.29 35.35
C ALA A 271 -16.75 9.01 36.32
N GLN A 272 -15.57 9.61 36.06
CA GLN A 272 -14.43 9.56 36.97
C GLN A 272 -14.72 10.42 38.22
N THR A 273 -15.73 10.02 38.99
CA THR A 273 -16.26 10.79 40.12
C THR A 273 -15.33 10.77 41.32
N ASN A 274 -14.50 9.72 41.44
CA ASN A 274 -13.44 9.66 42.44
C ASN A 274 -12.19 10.37 41.90
N THR A 275 -12.20 11.70 41.96
CA THR A 275 -11.09 12.54 41.51
C THR A 275 -9.78 12.15 42.19
N GLY A 276 -9.80 11.91 43.50
CA GLY A 276 -8.65 11.43 44.26
C GLY A 276 -7.99 10.20 43.65
N TYR A 277 -8.78 9.19 43.26
CA TYR A 277 -8.26 7.97 42.62
C TYR A 277 -7.67 8.22 41.23
N TYR A 278 -8.30 9.07 40.40
CA TYR A 278 -7.88 9.26 39.00
C TYR A 278 -6.75 10.28 38.82
N THR A 279 -6.66 11.29 39.69
CA THR A 279 -5.71 12.41 39.58
C THR A 279 -4.65 12.41 40.68
N GLY A 280 -4.89 11.70 41.79
CA GLY A 280 -4.07 11.79 43.00
C GLY A 280 -4.45 12.97 43.90
N ALA A 281 -5.45 13.78 43.55
CA ALA A 281 -5.88 14.92 44.35
C ALA A 281 -7.42 15.05 44.41
N GLU A 282 -7.92 15.46 45.57
CA GLU A 282 -9.34 15.73 45.81
C GLU A 282 -9.46 17.04 46.59
N ASN A 283 -10.36 17.94 46.18
CA ASN A 283 -10.54 19.28 46.78
C ASN A 283 -9.23 20.08 46.94
N GLU A 284 -8.36 20.02 45.92
CA GLU A 284 -7.03 20.67 45.91
C GLU A 284 -6.00 20.09 46.90
N GLU A 285 -6.33 18.99 47.58
CA GLU A 285 -5.44 18.29 48.50
C GLU A 285 -4.96 16.95 47.91
N TRP A 286 -3.70 16.58 48.20
CA TRP A 286 -3.15 15.29 47.77
C TRP A 286 -3.71 14.16 48.63
N VAL A 287 -4.22 13.12 47.98
CA VAL A 287 -4.76 11.95 48.69
C VAL A 287 -3.67 10.93 49.01
N SER A 288 -3.91 10.11 50.03
CA SER A 288 -3.11 8.91 50.30
C SER A 288 -3.46 7.80 49.32
N ASN A 289 -2.58 6.80 49.17
CA ASN A 289 -2.87 5.65 48.32
C ASN A 289 -4.19 4.97 48.72
N PRO A 290 -5.21 4.95 47.84
CA PRO A 290 -6.54 4.42 48.18
C PRO A 290 -6.61 2.89 48.11
N LEU A 291 -5.57 2.22 47.62
CA LEU A 291 -5.54 0.77 47.46
C LEU A 291 -5.02 0.05 48.72
N PRO A 292 -5.59 -1.12 49.08
CA PRO A 292 -5.10 -1.88 50.21
C PRO A 292 -3.68 -2.40 49.95
N VAL A 293 -2.72 -1.96 50.76
CA VAL A 293 -1.32 -2.38 50.63
C VAL A 293 -1.18 -3.84 51.06
N ASN A 294 -1.01 -4.72 50.08
CA ASN A 294 -0.76 -6.15 50.26
C ASN A 294 0.37 -6.62 49.34
N ARG A 295 0.80 -7.88 49.50
CA ARG A 295 1.93 -8.44 48.74
C ARG A 295 1.69 -8.41 47.22
N ALA A 296 0.48 -8.73 46.77
CA ALA A 296 0.14 -8.72 45.35
C ALA A 296 0.24 -7.32 44.74
N LEU A 297 -0.21 -6.29 45.47
CA LEU A 297 -0.08 -4.89 45.05
C LEU A 297 1.39 -4.48 44.96
N LEU A 298 2.22 -4.87 45.94
CA LEU A 298 3.65 -4.57 45.93
C LEU A 298 4.39 -5.26 44.79
N GLU A 299 4.11 -6.54 44.53
CA GLU A 299 4.69 -7.29 43.40
C GLU A 299 4.25 -6.70 42.05
N ARG A 300 2.98 -6.26 41.95
CA ARG A 300 2.48 -5.54 40.77
C ARG A 300 3.18 -4.20 40.59
N GLY A 301 3.34 -3.45 41.67
CA GLY A 301 4.05 -2.17 41.70
C GLY A 301 5.50 -2.31 41.28
N GLN A 302 6.21 -3.32 41.81
CA GLN A 302 7.57 -3.66 41.41
C GLN A 302 7.65 -3.94 39.91
N ASN A 303 6.80 -4.84 39.41
CA ASN A 303 6.81 -5.21 37.99
C ASN A 303 6.60 -3.99 37.07
N ARG A 304 5.70 -3.07 37.45
CA ARG A 304 5.44 -1.84 36.69
C ARG A 304 6.60 -0.84 36.82
N PHE A 305 7.18 -0.69 38.01
CA PHE A 305 8.34 0.16 38.23
C PHE A 305 9.56 -0.32 37.43
N ASP A 306 9.82 -1.63 37.39
CA ASP A 306 10.93 -2.22 36.64
C ASP A 306 10.80 -1.96 35.14
N ILE A 307 9.58 -1.99 34.60
CA ILE A 307 9.30 -1.76 33.17
C ILE A 307 9.41 -0.28 32.81
N TYR A 308 8.78 0.60 33.58
CA TYR A 308 8.61 2.00 33.18
C TYR A 308 9.58 2.98 33.85
N CYS A 309 10.02 2.69 35.08
CA CYS A 309 10.73 3.66 35.92
C CYS A 309 12.22 3.32 36.08
N ALA A 310 12.60 2.04 36.18
CA ALA A 310 13.97 1.62 36.48
C ALA A 310 15.01 2.05 35.43
N ALA A 311 14.60 2.25 34.18
CA ALA A 311 15.48 2.76 33.13
C ALA A 311 16.11 4.13 33.48
N CYS A 312 15.37 4.97 34.20
CA CYS A 312 15.83 6.27 34.68
C CYS A 312 16.20 6.24 36.16
N HIS A 313 15.37 5.62 37.00
CA HIS A 313 15.51 5.66 38.46
C HIS A 313 16.34 4.51 39.06
N GLY A 314 16.77 3.53 38.27
CA GLY A 314 17.43 2.32 38.77
C GLY A 314 16.43 1.33 39.38
N ILE A 315 16.77 0.04 39.40
CA ILE A 315 15.90 -1.02 39.98
C ILE A 315 15.73 -0.83 41.50
N ASP A 316 16.76 -0.30 42.15
CA ASP A 316 16.80 0.03 43.57
C ASP A 316 16.21 1.42 43.90
N GLY A 317 15.81 2.19 42.88
CA GLY A 317 15.36 3.56 43.05
C GLY A 317 16.47 4.57 43.38
N SER A 318 17.75 4.24 43.18
CA SER A 318 18.91 5.12 43.49
C SER A 318 19.04 6.37 42.61
N GLY A 319 18.27 6.49 41.53
CA GLY A 319 18.43 7.54 40.52
C GLY A 319 19.53 7.25 39.49
N ASN A 320 20.17 6.08 39.54
CA ASN A 320 21.26 5.70 38.64
C ASN A 320 20.82 4.69 37.56
N GLY A 321 19.64 4.89 36.96
CA GLY A 321 19.21 4.07 35.83
C GLY A 321 20.13 4.20 34.61
N PRO A 322 20.14 3.22 33.68
CA PRO A 322 20.96 3.26 32.47
C PRO A 322 20.84 4.56 31.66
N ILE A 323 19.64 5.16 31.61
CA ILE A 323 19.40 6.45 30.93
C ILE A 323 20.09 7.59 31.68
N ALA A 324 19.97 7.64 33.01
CA ALA A 324 20.62 8.65 33.84
C ALA A 324 22.16 8.56 33.76
N ILE A 325 22.72 7.35 33.80
CA ILE A 325 24.16 7.10 33.64
C ILE A 325 24.64 7.58 32.27
N ARG A 326 23.89 7.26 31.21
CA ARG A 326 24.23 7.68 29.84
C ARG A 326 24.18 9.20 29.69
N ALA A 327 23.12 9.85 30.17
CA ALA A 327 22.97 11.31 30.09
C ALA A 327 24.13 12.04 30.82
N LYS A 328 24.51 11.53 32.01
CA LYS A 328 25.68 12.05 32.75
C LYS A 328 26.99 11.86 31.98
N ARG A 329 27.18 10.71 31.33
CA ARG A 329 28.38 10.42 30.50
C ARG A 329 28.47 11.35 29.30
N LEU A 330 27.35 11.63 28.64
CA LEU A 330 27.28 12.49 27.46
C LEU A 330 27.31 13.99 27.79
N ARG A 331 27.19 14.36 29.07
CA ARG A 331 27.09 15.77 29.53
C ARG A 331 25.96 16.51 28.80
N GLU A 332 24.81 15.86 28.69
CA GLU A 332 23.64 16.40 27.99
C GLU A 332 23.24 17.78 28.58
N PRO A 333 23.20 18.83 27.76
CA PRO A 333 22.78 20.15 28.23
C PRO A 333 21.30 20.11 28.65
N ASN A 334 20.97 20.73 29.78
CA ASN A 334 19.61 20.79 30.35
C ASN A 334 19.03 19.45 30.84
N TRP A 335 19.87 18.43 31.09
CA TRP A 335 19.42 17.20 31.75
C TRP A 335 19.28 17.41 33.26
N VAL A 336 18.08 17.20 33.79
CA VAL A 336 17.83 17.12 35.23
C VAL A 336 17.85 15.65 35.67
N PRO A 337 18.80 15.25 36.55
CA PRO A 337 18.88 13.87 36.98
C PRO A 337 17.65 13.46 37.81
N PRO A 338 17.21 12.20 37.69
CA PRO A 338 16.18 11.67 38.57
C PRO A 338 16.67 11.67 40.02
N LEU A 339 15.81 12.09 40.94
CA LEU A 339 16.09 11.97 42.37
C LEU A 339 16.04 10.50 42.79
N ALA A 340 16.87 10.15 43.77
CA ALA A 340 16.75 8.87 44.46
C ALA A 340 15.40 8.81 45.19
N MET A 341 14.75 7.66 45.18
CA MET A 341 13.49 7.46 45.88
C MET A 341 13.61 7.66 47.39
N THR A 342 14.82 7.48 47.93
CA THR A 342 15.18 7.67 49.34
C THR A 342 15.66 9.10 49.67
N ASP A 343 15.68 10.02 48.71
CA ASP A 343 16.01 11.42 48.98
C ASP A 343 14.95 12.05 49.90
N SER A 344 15.36 12.88 50.87
CA SER A 344 14.45 13.50 51.84
C SER A 344 13.34 14.30 51.17
N THR A 345 13.64 14.97 50.06
CA THR A 345 12.65 15.75 49.30
C THR A 345 11.62 14.88 48.58
N VAL A 346 11.89 13.58 48.42
CA VAL A 346 10.96 12.60 47.84
C VAL A 346 10.21 11.84 48.93
N LEU A 347 10.86 11.55 50.05
CA LEU A 347 10.24 10.93 51.23
C LEU A 347 9.02 11.75 51.72
N GLU A 348 9.17 13.07 51.80
CA GLU A 348 8.15 14.00 52.30
C GLU A 348 6.99 14.25 51.33
N ARG A 349 7.09 13.83 50.06
CA ARG A 349 6.02 14.06 49.06
C ARG A 349 4.82 13.18 49.38
N PRO A 350 3.58 13.70 49.36
CA PRO A 350 2.38 12.87 49.49
C PRO A 350 2.25 11.83 48.36
N ASP A 351 1.53 10.74 48.62
CA ASP A 351 1.31 9.67 47.64
C ASP A 351 0.64 10.18 46.36
N GLY A 352 -0.39 11.01 46.50
CA GLY A 352 -1.06 11.68 45.39
C GLY A 352 -0.12 12.53 44.52
N HIS A 353 0.86 13.19 45.13
CA HIS A 353 1.86 13.97 44.38
C HIS A 353 2.78 13.05 43.56
N LEU A 354 3.18 11.90 44.12
CA LEU A 354 3.96 10.87 43.39
C LEU A 354 3.14 10.29 42.24
N PHE A 355 1.87 9.95 42.47
CA PHE A 355 0.93 9.49 41.45
C PHE A 355 0.78 10.53 40.31
N ASN A 356 0.60 11.79 40.66
CA ASN A 356 0.46 12.89 39.70
C ASN A 356 1.74 13.09 38.88
N THR A 357 2.91 12.96 39.51
CA THR A 357 4.21 13.02 38.82
C THR A 357 4.35 11.89 37.80
N ILE A 358 3.93 10.67 38.12
CA ILE A 358 3.91 9.55 37.17
C ILE A 358 2.93 9.84 36.01
N THR A 359 1.76 10.38 36.34
CA THR A 359 0.70 10.64 35.36
C THR A 359 1.08 11.72 34.36
N ASN A 360 1.58 12.86 34.85
CA ASN A 360 1.77 14.08 34.07
C ASN A 360 3.24 14.40 33.73
N GLY A 361 4.19 13.64 34.30
CA GLY A 361 5.61 13.90 34.12
C GLY A 361 6.09 15.13 34.90
N ILE A 362 7.42 15.34 34.92
CA ILE A 362 8.04 16.53 35.51
C ILE A 362 9.43 16.76 34.90
N ARG A 363 9.69 17.97 34.40
CA ARG A 363 10.97 18.35 33.76
C ARG A 363 11.33 17.36 32.64
N ASN A 364 12.45 16.62 32.79
CA ASN A 364 12.90 15.62 31.83
C ASN A 364 12.20 14.25 31.99
N MET A 365 11.37 14.06 33.01
CA MET A 365 10.55 12.85 33.18
C MET A 365 9.28 12.97 32.33
N PRO A 366 9.04 12.05 31.37
CA PRO A 366 7.86 12.08 30.53
C PRO A 366 6.58 11.72 31.32
N ALA A 367 5.43 12.08 30.77
CA ALA A 367 4.12 11.68 31.27
C ALA A 367 3.82 10.22 30.90
N TYR A 368 3.38 9.41 31.87
CA TYR A 368 3.02 8.00 31.67
C TYR A 368 1.52 7.72 31.80
N GLY A 369 0.68 8.76 31.92
CA GLY A 369 -0.76 8.64 32.14
C GLY A 369 -1.50 7.76 31.12
N ASP A 370 -1.06 7.78 29.86
CA ASP A 370 -1.64 6.98 28.77
C ASP A 370 -1.07 5.55 28.69
N GLN A 371 0.08 5.30 29.31
CA GLN A 371 0.81 4.03 29.20
C GLN A 371 0.61 3.12 30.41
N ILE A 372 0.36 3.69 31.59
CA ILE A 372 0.23 2.97 32.86
C ILE A 372 -1.17 3.18 33.40
N HIS A 373 -1.95 2.12 33.60
CA HIS A 373 -3.30 2.22 34.16
C HIS A 373 -3.30 2.87 35.56
N VAL A 374 -4.42 3.51 35.94
CA VAL A 374 -4.58 4.23 37.22
C VAL A 374 -4.20 3.36 38.42
N GLU A 375 -4.72 2.13 38.47
CA GLU A 375 -4.44 1.19 39.56
C GLU A 375 -2.94 0.81 39.63
N ASP A 376 -2.30 0.65 38.46
CA ASP A 376 -0.86 0.35 38.36
C ASP A 376 0.01 1.53 38.81
N ARG A 377 -0.43 2.77 38.60
CA ARG A 377 0.28 3.95 39.11
C ARG A 377 0.23 3.99 40.64
N TRP A 378 -0.92 3.67 41.25
CA TRP A 378 -1.01 3.51 42.70
C TRP A 378 -0.19 2.33 43.23
N ALA A 379 -0.13 1.22 42.50
CA ALA A 379 0.74 0.10 42.83
C ALA A 379 2.23 0.50 42.81
N ILE A 380 2.66 1.28 41.81
CA ILE A 380 4.02 1.83 41.74
C ILE A 380 4.30 2.73 42.96
N VAL A 381 3.36 3.60 43.34
CA VAL A 381 3.52 4.43 44.54
C VAL A 381 3.70 3.57 45.79
N ALA A 382 2.91 2.51 45.97
CA ALA A 382 3.08 1.57 47.08
C ALA A 382 4.48 0.89 47.07
N TYR A 383 4.98 0.52 45.90
CA TYR A 383 6.32 -0.04 45.75
C TYR A 383 7.43 0.97 46.06
N ILE A 384 7.28 2.24 45.63
CA ILE A 384 8.20 3.33 46.00
C ILE A 384 8.27 3.48 47.53
N ARG A 385 7.13 3.42 48.23
CA ARG A 385 7.11 3.44 49.71
C ARG A 385 7.79 2.22 50.32
N ALA A 386 7.66 1.05 49.71
CA ALA A 386 8.37 -0.14 50.15
C ALA A 386 9.90 -0.02 49.97
N LEU A 387 10.37 0.55 48.85
CA LEU A 387 11.78 0.87 48.62
C LEU A 387 12.31 1.88 49.64
N GLN A 388 11.54 2.94 49.91
CA GLN A 388 11.90 3.92 50.94
C GLN A 388 12.01 3.26 52.31
N LYS A 389 11.04 2.42 52.68
CA LYS A 389 11.06 1.72 53.96
C LYS A 389 12.20 0.70 54.05
N SER A 390 12.52 -0.02 52.98
CA SER A 390 13.59 -1.04 53.02
C SER A 390 14.98 -0.43 53.24
N GLN A 391 15.22 0.79 52.78
CA GLN A 391 16.49 1.50 52.94
C GLN A 391 16.60 2.26 54.28
N HIS A 392 15.49 2.43 55.00
CA HIS A 392 15.43 3.11 56.30
C HIS A 392 14.88 2.22 57.43
N ALA A 393 14.73 0.91 57.18
CA ALA A 393 14.19 -0.02 58.16
C ALA A 393 15.15 -0.18 59.34
N THR A 394 14.59 -0.14 60.54
CA THR A 394 15.26 -0.42 61.79
C THR A 394 14.82 -1.78 62.33
N LEU A 395 15.57 -2.35 63.28
CA LEU A 395 15.17 -3.61 63.91
C LEU A 395 13.80 -3.50 64.63
N GLN A 396 13.43 -2.29 65.04
CA GLN A 396 12.13 -2.00 65.64
C GLN A 396 10.97 -2.18 64.66
N ASP A 397 11.19 -2.00 63.34
CA ASP A 397 10.17 -2.17 62.30
C ASP A 397 9.81 -3.64 62.03
N VAL A 398 10.64 -4.57 62.52
CA VAL A 398 10.41 -6.00 62.41
C VAL A 398 9.48 -6.47 63.55
N PRO A 399 8.45 -7.29 63.27
CA PRO A 399 7.64 -7.94 64.30
C PRO A 399 8.48 -8.66 65.35
N ALA A 400 8.08 -8.58 66.63
CA ALA A 400 8.89 -9.05 67.76
C ALA A 400 9.29 -10.53 67.67
N ASP A 401 8.40 -11.37 67.13
CA ASP A 401 8.57 -12.79 66.87
C ASP A 401 9.62 -13.11 65.79
N LYS A 402 9.97 -12.13 64.94
CA LYS A 402 10.97 -12.28 63.86
C LYS A 402 12.29 -11.58 64.13
N ARG A 403 12.39 -10.79 65.20
CA ARG A 403 13.61 -10.04 65.54
C ARG A 403 14.77 -10.96 65.93
N GLU A 404 14.50 -12.03 66.65
CA GLU A 404 15.54 -12.95 67.13
C GLU A 404 16.20 -13.71 65.98
N GLN A 405 15.40 -14.18 65.02
CA GLN A 405 15.90 -14.84 63.81
C GLN A 405 16.83 -13.93 62.99
N LEU A 406 16.50 -12.65 62.81
CA LEU A 406 17.34 -11.70 62.08
C LEU A 406 18.64 -11.34 62.81
N ARG A 407 18.65 -11.38 64.15
CA ARG A 407 19.86 -11.17 64.95
C ARG A 407 20.86 -12.31 64.78
N GLU A 408 20.36 -13.55 64.68
CA GLU A 408 21.20 -14.73 64.43
C GLU A 408 21.73 -14.76 62.98
N GLU A 409 20.91 -14.35 62.00
CA GLU A 409 21.31 -14.31 60.58
C GLU A 409 22.34 -13.19 60.30
N GLY A 410 22.29 -12.06 61.00
CA GLY A 410 23.25 -10.95 60.84
C GLY A 410 24.60 -11.12 61.55
N GLN A 411 24.78 -12.19 62.33
CA GLN A 411 26.06 -12.54 62.98
C GLN A 411 26.90 -13.56 62.18
N LYS A 412 26.35 -14.11 61.09
CA LYS A 412 27.08 -14.89 60.07
C LYS A 412 27.52 -13.98 58.94
#